data_AF-A0A8T5LPL1-F1
#
_entry.id   AF-A0A8T5LPL1-F1
#
_cell.length_a   1.000
_cell.length_b   1.000
_cell.length_c   1.000
_cell.angle_alpha   90.00
_cell.angle_beta   90.00
_cell.angle_gamma   90.00
#
_symmetry.space_group_name_H-M   'P 1'
#
loop_
_entity.id
_entity.type
_entity.pdbx_description
1 polymer ?
#
loop_
_entity_poly.entity_id
_entity_poly.type
_entity_poly.pdbx_seq_one_letter_code
_entity_poly.pdbx_strand_id
1 'polypeptide(L)' 'MSQERIAEIRELLFHLERRIKPLEWDASRNQINEFKKKQLDILRENFTNLSQELNNLEQQD' A
#
# COMPACT_ATOMS: atom_id res chain seq x y z
N MET A 1 14.98 -3.98 17.42
CA MET A 1 14.33 -2.73 16.96
C MET A 1 14.15 -2.71 15.44
N SER A 2 15.18 -2.87 14.58
CA SER A 2 14.98 -2.81 13.12
C SER A 2 14.08 -3.92 12.57
N GLN A 3 14.29 -5.18 12.99
CA GLN A 3 13.53 -6.32 12.45
C GLN A 3 12.03 -6.34 12.79
N GLU A 4 11.65 -5.94 14.00
CA GLU A 4 10.23 -5.86 14.40
C GLU A 4 9.49 -4.80 13.57
N ARG A 5 10.13 -3.65 13.36
CA ARG A 5 9.58 -2.57 12.55
C ARG A 5 9.45 -2.97 11.06
N ILE A 6 10.44 -3.67 10.53
CA ILE A 6 10.40 -4.23 9.17
C ILE A 6 9.23 -5.23 9.03
N ALA A 7 9.03 -6.10 10.02
CA ALA A 7 7.92 -7.05 10.03
C ALA A 7 6.55 -6.35 10.07
N GLU A 8 6.39 -5.34 10.91
CA GLU A 8 5.17 -4.52 10.98
C GLU A 8 4.86 -3.84 9.64
N ILE A 9 5.86 -3.19 9.02
CA ILE A 9 5.65 -2.50 7.74
C ILE A 9 5.28 -3.48 6.64
N ARG A 10 5.90 -4.67 6.60
CA ARG A 10 5.53 -5.73 5.64
C ARG A 10 4.09 -6.21 5.84
N GLU A 11 3.63 -6.37 7.08
CA GLU A 11 2.24 -6.73 7.37
C GLU A 11 1.26 -5.62 6.94
N LEU A 12 1.59 -4.36 7.22
CA LEU A 12 0.79 -3.21 6.78
C LEU A 12 0.70 -3.12 5.25
N LEU A 13 1.82 -3.32 4.55
CA LEU A 13 1.86 -3.36 3.09
C LEU A 13 0.99 -4.48 2.54
N PHE A 14 1.04 -5.68 3.12
CA PHE A 14 0.18 -6.80 2.74
C PHE A 14 -1.31 -6.46 2.89
N HIS A 15 -1.70 -5.83 3.99
CA HIS A 15 -3.10 -5.41 4.20
C HIS A 15 -3.53 -4.32 3.23
N LEU A 16 -2.66 -3.35 2.94
CA LEU A 16 -2.93 -2.31 1.96
C LEU A 16 -3.11 -2.90 0.56
N GLU A 17 -2.23 -3.80 0.15
CA GLU A 17 -2.30 -4.45 -1.16
C GLU A 17 -3.63 -5.21 -1.34
N ARG A 18 -4.10 -5.91 -0.31
CA ARG A 18 -5.40 -6.60 -0.31
C ARG A 18 -6.59 -5.65 -0.47
N ARG A 19 -6.48 -4.40 -0.04
CA ARG A 19 -7.51 -3.37 -0.20
C ARG A 19 -7.43 -2.66 -1.55
N ILE A 20 -6.21 -2.52 -2.08
CA ILE A 20 -5.94 -1.87 -3.37
C ILE A 20 -6.43 -2.75 -4.53
N LYS A 21 -6.08 -4.04 -4.55
CA LYS A 21 -6.34 -4.95 -5.68
C LYS A 21 -7.81 -4.96 -6.17
N PRO A 22 -8.83 -5.04 -5.30
CA PRO A 22 -10.23 -4.98 -5.74
C PRO A 22 -10.60 -3.63 -6.37
N LEU A 23 -10.09 -2.52 -5.82
CA LEU A 23 -10.35 -1.19 -6.35
C LEU A 23 -9.62 -0.98 -7.69
N GLU A 24 -8.42 -1.51 -7.86
CA GLU A 24 -7.70 -1.50 -9.14
C GLU A 24 -8.43 -2.31 -10.21
N TRP A 25 -8.97 -3.46 -9.83
CA TRP A 25 -9.82 -4.27 -10.70
C TRP A 25 -11.04 -3.49 -11.17
N ASP A 26 -11.79 -2.88 -10.23
CA ASP A 26 -12.93 -2.01 -10.56
C ASP A 26 -12.51 -0.85 -11.47
N ALA A 27 -11.37 -0.21 -11.19
CA ALA A 27 -10.84 0.90 -11.98
C ALA A 27 -10.46 0.49 -13.41
N SER A 28 -9.80 -0.65 -13.58
CA SER A 28 -9.40 -1.19 -14.89
C SER A 28 -10.60 -1.46 -15.82
N ARG A 29 -11.78 -1.67 -15.24
CA ARG A 29 -13.03 -1.94 -15.95
C ARG A 29 -13.91 -0.69 -16.11
N ASN A 30 -13.42 0.49 -15.69
CA ASN A 30 -14.20 1.73 -15.59
C ASN A 30 -15.47 1.58 -14.71
N GLN A 31 -15.45 0.68 -13.73
CA GLN A 31 -16.56 0.41 -12.81
C GLN A 31 -16.36 1.07 -11.42
N ILE A 32 -15.28 1.84 -11.26
CA ILE A 32 -14.98 2.56 -10.03
C ILE A 32 -15.70 3.92 -10.00
N ASN A 33 -16.31 4.25 -8.88
CA ASN A 33 -16.88 5.59 -8.67
C ASN A 33 -15.81 6.58 -8.17
N GLU A 34 -16.10 7.88 -8.24
CA GLU A 34 -15.13 8.93 -7.86
C GLU A 34 -14.66 8.83 -6.41
N PHE A 35 -15.54 8.44 -5.48
CA PHE A 35 -15.19 8.26 -4.08
C PHE A 35 -14.17 7.14 -3.88
N LYS A 36 -14.45 5.96 -4.45
CA LYS A 36 -13.55 4.80 -4.42
C LYS A 36 -12.25 5.07 -5.17
N LYS A 37 -12.29 5.88 -6.24
CA LYS A 37 -11.09 6.29 -6.97
C LYS A 37 -10.17 7.14 -6.10
N LYS A 38 -10.71 8.16 -5.42
CA LYS A 38 -9.94 8.94 -4.42
C LYS A 38 -9.38 8.05 -3.31
N GLN A 39 -10.18 7.10 -2.83
CA GLN A 39 -9.72 6.13 -1.84
C GLN A 39 -8.57 5.27 -2.37
N LEU A 40 -8.66 4.78 -3.61
CA LEU A 40 -7.59 4.02 -4.27
C LEU A 40 -6.31 4.86 -4.39
N ASP A 41 -6.42 6.13 -4.77
CA ASP A 41 -5.27 7.03 -4.88
C ASP A 41 -4.57 7.22 -3.52
N ILE A 42 -5.34 7.46 -2.45
CA ILE A 42 -4.80 7.56 -1.07
C ILE A 42 -4.13 6.25 -0.63
N LEU A 43 -4.74 5.10 -0.94
CA LEU A 43 -4.19 3.79 -0.57
C LEU A 43 -2.88 3.52 -1.31
N ARG A 44 -2.78 3.88 -2.60
CA ARG A 44 -1.56 3.76 -3.40
C ARG A 44 -0.44 4.68 -2.91
N GLU A 45 -0.77 5.91 -2.52
CA GLU A 45 0.19 6.84 -1.92
C GLU A 45 0.75 6.26 -0.61
N ASN A 46 -0.13 5.78 0.28
CA ASN A 46 0.28 5.14 1.53
C ASN A 46 1.14 3.90 1.31
N PHE A 47 0.77 3.05 0.33
CA PHE A 47 1.56 1.87 -0.02
C PHE A 47 2.96 2.27 -0.52
N THR A 48 3.04 3.31 -1.35
CA THR A 48 4.31 3.83 -1.87
C THR A 48 5.19 4.36 -0.74
N ASN A 49 4.63 5.16 0.18
CA ASN A 49 5.35 5.73 1.31
C ASN A 49 5.89 4.63 2.24
N LEU A 50 5.07 3.64 2.59
CA LEU A 50 5.50 2.51 3.43
C LEU A 50 6.51 1.60 2.72
N SER A 51 6.41 1.43 1.41
CA SER A 51 7.40 0.68 0.64
C SER A 51 8.75 1.40 0.62
N GLN A 52 8.75 2.73 0.53
CA GLN A 52 9.97 3.53 0.64
C GLN A 52 10.56 3.46 2.05
N GLU A 53 9.73 3.56 3.10
CA GLU A 53 10.18 3.38 4.49
C GLU A 53 10.82 2.01 4.70
N LEU A 54 10.18 0.94 4.20
CA LEU A 54 10.72 -0.42 4.27
C LEU A 54 12.06 -0.53 3.57
N ASN A 55 12.16 -0.06 2.32
CA ASN A 55 13.42 -0.12 1.55
C ASN A 55 14.55 0.64 2.24
N ASN A 56 14.25 1.80 2.85
CA ASN A 56 15.25 2.58 3.59
C ASN A 56 15.74 1.83 4.83
N LEU A 57 14.84 1.18 5.57
CA LEU A 57 15.19 0.39 6.75
C LEU A 57 16.01 -0.85 6.37
N GLU A 58 15.64 -1.54 5.29
CA GLU A 58 16.37 -2.72 4.79
C GLU A 58 17.76 -2.39 4.22
N GLN A 59 18.00 -1.14 3.79
CA GLN A 59 19.32 -0.67 3.36
C GLN A 59 20.21 -0.21 4.53
N GLN A 60 19.65 -0.02 5.72
CA GLN A 60 20.36 0.42 6.92
C GLN A 60 20.81 -0.74 7.83
N ASP A 61 20.26 -1.94 7.66
CA ASP A 61 20.72 -3.20 8.26
C ASP A 61 21.84 -3.85 7.41
#